data_AF-A0A534P2H0-F1
#
_entry.id   AF-A0A534P2H0-F1
#
_cell.length_a   1.000
_cell.length_b   1.000
_cell.length_c   1.000
_cell.angle_alpha   90.00
_cell.angle_beta   90.00
_cell.angle_gamma   90.00
#
_symmetry.space_group_name_H-M   'P 1'
#
loop_
_entity.id
_entity.type
_entity.pdbx_description
1 polymer ?
#
loop_
_entity_poly.entity_id
_entity_poly.type
_entity_poly.pdbx_seq_one_letter_code
_entity_poly.pdbx_strand_id
1 'polypeptide(L)'
;MAHEKTCHSSRCFILAALMSLFAIPAGTIAQTSSTPTFSGQAYVVQVTIPPLSPITVADTGPLPSSGGAQEASLLDVPPISLGAAGGLNGADVAHATTIGRGNASRSEASVADVSLTAAGNTIAADFLMSEASAQCKGTSPSVSGRSDLARLVINDQRIDVSGATNQTVQLPLNAGSVVINEQSSSVNGQSGTMDVNALHVVVNNPTPGSAPLADVIISHAHSDITCPASPPACDATAADFVTGGGWIVSPSDPNAKANFAVAGGIKNGLFWGHLMYLDHGNRLRAKGTAVTGYGAYSPFGPNGRQTIGTADVDGTTESYEADVADDGESGRGVDRFQLLLNGVPVNSDNFLAGGNIQLHKPQCQ
;
A
#
# COMPACT_ATOMS: atom_id res chain seq x y z
N MET A 1 -8.17 -16.89 83.88
CA MET A 1 -8.03 -15.48 84.30
C MET A 1 -8.21 -14.63 83.04
N ALA A 2 -9.43 -14.49 82.52
CA ALA A 2 -10.45 -13.53 82.96
C ALA A 2 -9.91 -12.09 83.01
N HIS A 3 -10.10 -11.33 81.93
CA HIS A 3 -10.58 -9.96 82.04
C HIS A 3 -11.37 -9.54 80.80
N GLU A 4 -12.68 -9.69 80.93
CA GLU A 4 -13.70 -8.94 80.22
C GLU A 4 -13.97 -7.65 81.02
N LYS A 5 -14.28 -6.54 80.34
CA LYS A 5 -15.38 -5.62 80.65
C LYS A 5 -15.46 -4.47 79.64
N THR A 6 -16.57 -4.51 78.91
CA THR A 6 -17.25 -3.48 78.12
C THR A 6 -17.62 -2.23 78.94
N CYS A 7 -17.72 -1.06 78.29
CA CYS A 7 -18.95 -0.23 78.28
C CYS A 7 -18.87 0.96 77.29
N HIS A 8 -19.99 1.21 76.60
CA HIS A 8 -20.36 2.36 75.76
C HIS A 8 -20.50 3.68 76.56
N SER A 9 -20.40 4.84 75.87
CA SER A 9 -21.51 5.83 75.84
C SER A 9 -21.21 7.08 75.00
N SER A 10 -22.19 7.40 74.15
CA SER A 10 -22.72 8.73 73.80
C SER A 10 -21.98 9.73 72.91
N ARG A 11 -22.71 10.05 71.85
CA ARG A 11 -22.63 11.19 70.95
C ARG A 11 -23.02 12.48 71.68
N CYS A 12 -22.37 13.59 71.30
CA CYS A 12 -22.94 14.94 71.05
C CYS A 12 -21.85 15.98 71.31
N PHE A 13 -21.43 16.73 70.29
CA PHE A 13 -21.75 18.16 70.16
C PHE A 13 -21.25 18.70 68.82
N ILE A 14 -22.11 19.51 68.24
CA ILE A 14 -22.03 20.17 66.94
C ILE A 14 -20.98 21.27 66.97
N LEU A 15 -20.15 21.37 65.93
CA LEU A 15 -19.50 22.62 65.54
C LEU A 15 -19.47 22.69 64.01
N ALA A 16 -20.39 23.50 63.49
CA ALA A 16 -20.43 23.97 62.12
C ALA A 16 -19.33 25.03 61.92
N ALA A 17 -18.56 24.95 60.82
CA ALA A 17 -17.95 26.10 60.15
C ALA A 17 -17.17 25.70 58.88
N LEU A 18 -17.46 26.39 57.78
CA LEU A 18 -16.73 26.51 56.51
C LEU A 18 -16.74 25.32 55.53
N MET A 19 -17.84 25.19 54.77
CA MET A 19 -17.76 24.75 53.37
C MET A 19 -17.35 25.95 52.52
N SER A 20 -16.06 26.03 52.21
CA SER A 20 -15.53 26.91 51.15
C SER A 20 -15.66 26.16 49.83
N LEU A 21 -16.61 26.59 49.00
CA LEU A 21 -16.86 26.08 47.67
C LEU A 21 -15.71 26.52 46.74
N PHE A 22 -14.69 25.68 46.55
CA PHE A 22 -13.75 25.83 45.44
C PHE A 22 -14.39 25.20 44.19
N ALA A 23 -15.14 26.00 43.43
CA ALA A 23 -15.47 25.68 42.05
C ALA A 23 -14.21 25.89 41.20
N ILE A 24 -13.42 24.84 41.03
CA ILE A 24 -12.35 24.82 40.03
C ILE A 24 -13.07 24.66 38.68
N PRO A 25 -12.98 25.62 37.73
CA PRO A 25 -13.40 25.31 36.38
C PRO A 25 -12.49 24.18 35.89
N ALA A 26 -13.09 23.05 35.54
CA ALA A 26 -12.40 22.00 34.80
C ALA A 26 -12.01 22.60 33.45
N GLY A 27 -10.88 23.29 33.42
CA GLY A 27 -10.22 23.67 32.19
C GLY A 27 -9.97 22.38 31.44
N THR A 28 -10.59 22.25 30.28
CA THR A 28 -10.29 21.18 29.34
C THR A 28 -8.81 21.31 29.00
N ILE A 29 -7.97 20.50 29.61
CA ILE A 29 -6.59 20.35 29.16
C ILE A 29 -6.73 19.69 27.78
N ALA A 30 -6.63 20.49 26.72
CA ALA A 30 -6.47 19.95 25.39
C ALA A 30 -5.19 19.11 25.43
N GLN A 31 -5.33 17.79 25.35
CA GLN A 31 -4.19 16.91 25.12
C GLN A 31 -3.63 17.30 23.75
N THR A 32 -2.54 18.06 23.74
CA THR A 32 -1.75 18.29 22.54
C THR A 32 -1.13 16.95 22.16
N SER A 33 -1.69 16.27 21.15
CA SER A 33 -1.04 15.09 20.60
C SER A 33 0.33 15.51 20.05
N SER A 34 1.37 14.78 20.43
CA SER A 34 2.74 15.00 19.99
C SER A 34 3.16 14.02 18.90
N THR A 35 2.29 13.07 18.52
CA THR A 35 2.56 12.05 17.50
C THR A 35 1.48 12.09 16.43
N PRO A 36 1.84 11.98 15.14
CA PRO A 36 0.86 11.79 14.08
C PRO A 36 0.06 10.51 14.31
N THR A 37 -1.18 10.49 13.83
CA THR A 37 -1.94 9.25 13.65
C THR A 37 -2.04 8.94 12.17
N PHE A 38 -1.96 7.67 11.83
CA PHE A 38 -1.94 7.21 10.44
C PHE A 38 -3.26 6.50 10.09
N SER A 39 -3.58 6.44 8.81
CA SER A 39 -4.49 5.46 8.25
C SER A 39 -4.03 5.19 6.83
N GLY A 40 -4.48 4.09 6.26
CA GLY A 40 -4.08 3.67 4.93
C GLY A 40 -4.55 2.26 4.67
N GLN A 41 -4.65 1.91 3.39
CA GLN A 41 -4.89 0.57 2.91
C GLN A 41 -4.45 0.50 1.45
N ALA A 42 -3.97 -0.66 1.02
CA ALA A 42 -3.71 -0.93 -0.38
C ALA A 42 -4.27 -2.30 -0.74
N TYR A 43 -4.82 -2.42 -1.94
CA TYR A 43 -5.25 -3.69 -2.49
C TYR A 43 -5.08 -3.70 -4.01
N VAL A 44 -4.86 -4.88 -4.56
CA VAL A 44 -4.58 -5.02 -5.99
C VAL A 44 -5.85 -5.15 -6.81
N VAL A 45 -6.84 -5.90 -6.34
CA VAL A 45 -8.16 -5.96 -6.97
C VAL A 45 -9.22 -5.84 -5.90
N GLN A 46 -10.23 -5.02 -6.15
CA GLN A 46 -11.52 -5.10 -5.49
C GLN A 46 -12.62 -5.21 -6.53
N VAL A 47 -13.50 -6.18 -6.33
CA VAL A 47 -14.65 -6.44 -7.18
C VAL A 47 -15.91 -6.32 -6.34
N THR A 48 -16.83 -5.46 -6.75
CA THR A 48 -18.16 -5.30 -6.14
C THR A 48 -19.24 -5.66 -7.15
N ILE A 49 -20.06 -6.66 -6.81
CA ILE A 49 -21.18 -7.14 -7.65
C ILE A 49 -22.44 -7.12 -6.78
N PRO A 50 -23.29 -6.08 -6.85
CA PRO A 50 -24.47 -6.00 -6.00
C PRO A 50 -25.41 -7.22 -6.17
N PRO A 51 -25.97 -7.79 -5.09
CA PRO A 51 -25.85 -7.38 -3.68
C PRO A 51 -24.75 -8.11 -2.89
N LEU A 52 -23.78 -8.74 -3.55
CA LEU A 52 -22.73 -9.53 -2.91
C LEU A 52 -21.72 -8.64 -2.16
N SER A 53 -21.07 -9.22 -1.15
CA SER A 53 -19.94 -8.56 -0.49
C SER A 53 -18.76 -8.44 -1.47
N PRO A 54 -17.95 -7.37 -1.36
CA PRO A 54 -16.79 -7.20 -2.21
C PRO A 54 -15.78 -8.35 -2.07
N ILE A 55 -15.16 -8.72 -3.19
CA ILE A 55 -14.05 -9.67 -3.24
C ILE A 55 -12.76 -8.86 -3.38
N THR A 56 -11.77 -9.10 -2.53
CA THR A 56 -10.46 -8.44 -2.59
C THR A 56 -9.32 -9.43 -2.85
N VAL A 57 -8.29 -8.97 -3.56
CA VAL A 57 -7.05 -9.71 -3.82
C VAL A 57 -5.86 -8.87 -3.39
N ALA A 58 -4.91 -9.51 -2.70
CA ALA A 58 -3.70 -8.89 -2.16
C ALA A 58 -4.02 -7.58 -1.42
N ASP A 59 -4.87 -7.68 -0.40
CA ASP A 59 -5.30 -6.57 0.44
C ASP A 59 -4.48 -6.53 1.73
N THR A 60 -3.85 -5.38 2.02
CA THR A 60 -3.07 -5.18 3.24
C THR A 60 -3.92 -5.18 4.50
N GLY A 61 -5.23 -4.93 4.35
CA GLY A 61 -6.10 -4.47 5.42
C GLY A 61 -5.75 -3.04 5.87
N PRO A 62 -6.56 -2.48 6.78
CA PRO A 62 -6.34 -1.13 7.28
C PRO A 62 -5.08 -1.04 8.15
N LEU A 63 -4.34 0.05 7.98
CA LEU A 63 -3.21 0.39 8.82
C LEU A 63 -3.69 0.82 10.23
N PRO A 64 -3.09 0.31 11.31
CA PRO A 64 -3.38 0.80 12.66
C PRO A 64 -3.06 2.30 12.80
N SER A 65 -3.83 3.01 13.62
CA SER A 65 -3.64 4.45 13.82
C SER A 65 -2.31 4.84 14.46
N SER A 66 -1.69 3.89 15.18
CA SER A 66 -0.32 4.00 15.70
C SER A 66 0.76 3.88 14.63
N GLY A 67 0.39 3.59 13.39
CA GLY A 67 1.31 3.26 12.31
C GLY A 67 1.71 1.78 12.31
N GLY A 68 2.79 1.48 11.62
CA GLY A 68 3.24 0.12 11.31
C GLY A 68 3.43 -0.07 9.81
N ALA A 69 3.60 -1.32 9.41
CA ALA A 69 3.69 -1.73 8.01
C ALA A 69 2.82 -2.96 7.81
N GLN A 70 2.02 -2.96 6.76
CA GLN A 70 1.22 -4.08 6.28
C GLN A 70 1.60 -4.37 4.83
N GLU A 71 1.49 -5.63 4.43
CA GLU A 71 1.74 -6.07 3.07
C GLU A 71 0.77 -7.19 2.69
N ALA A 72 0.54 -7.32 1.40
CA ALA A 72 -0.09 -8.49 0.81
C ALA A 72 0.46 -8.70 -0.58
N SER A 73 0.65 -9.97 -0.95
CA SER A 73 1.21 -10.32 -2.24
C SER A 73 0.66 -11.66 -2.73
N LEU A 74 0.48 -11.79 -4.04
CA LEU A 74 -0.05 -13.02 -4.65
C LEU A 74 0.53 -13.24 -6.04
N LEU A 75 1.19 -14.40 -6.22
CA LEU A 75 1.66 -14.84 -7.53
C LEU A 75 0.55 -15.66 -8.19
N ASP A 76 0.22 -15.30 -9.42
CA ASP A 76 -0.96 -15.73 -10.18
C ASP A 76 -2.27 -15.39 -9.47
N VAL A 77 -2.84 -14.24 -9.82
CA VAL A 77 -4.20 -13.86 -9.47
C VAL A 77 -5.17 -14.72 -10.28
N PRO A 78 -6.04 -15.52 -9.61
CA PRO A 78 -6.96 -16.39 -10.30
C PRO A 78 -8.10 -15.60 -10.98
N PRO A 79 -8.79 -16.19 -11.96
CA PRO A 79 -9.99 -15.59 -12.54
C PRO A 79 -11.10 -15.37 -11.49
N ILE A 80 -11.81 -14.25 -11.58
CA ILE A 80 -12.94 -13.89 -10.70
C ILE A 80 -14.16 -13.60 -11.59
N SER A 81 -15.25 -14.35 -11.39
CA SER A 81 -16.49 -14.13 -12.15
C SER A 81 -17.23 -12.88 -11.68
N LEU A 82 -17.64 -12.02 -12.63
CA LEU A 82 -18.55 -10.88 -12.41
C LEU A 82 -19.99 -11.21 -12.81
N GLY A 83 -20.32 -12.50 -12.97
CA GLY A 83 -21.62 -12.94 -13.47
C GLY A 83 -21.89 -12.42 -14.89
N ALA A 84 -23.07 -11.84 -15.10
CA ALA A 84 -23.45 -11.28 -16.41
C ALA A 84 -22.63 -10.04 -16.83
N ALA A 85 -21.92 -9.41 -15.89
CA ALA A 85 -21.08 -8.26 -16.18
C ALA A 85 -19.70 -8.64 -16.78
N GLY A 86 -19.29 -9.91 -16.73
CA GLY A 86 -18.02 -10.40 -17.26
C GLY A 86 -17.16 -11.11 -16.21
N GLY A 87 -15.86 -10.82 -16.17
CA GLY A 87 -14.90 -11.53 -15.33
C GLY A 87 -13.52 -10.89 -15.31
N LEU A 88 -12.86 -10.84 -14.14
CA LEU A 88 -11.40 -10.74 -14.12
C LEU A 88 -10.85 -12.05 -14.67
N ASN A 89 -10.09 -12.00 -15.76
CA ASN A 89 -9.56 -13.18 -16.43
C ASN A 89 -8.28 -13.70 -15.73
N GLY A 90 -7.61 -12.84 -14.97
CA GLY A 90 -6.40 -13.15 -14.20
C GLY A 90 -5.42 -11.99 -14.20
N ALA A 91 -4.35 -12.15 -13.43
CA ALA A 91 -3.15 -11.31 -13.42
C ALA A 91 -1.97 -12.10 -12.84
N ASP A 92 -0.75 -11.60 -12.95
CA ASP A 92 0.43 -12.41 -12.63
C ASP A 92 1.08 -12.05 -11.29
N VAL A 93 1.63 -10.84 -11.15
CA VAL A 93 2.32 -10.40 -9.93
C VAL A 93 1.48 -9.34 -9.25
N ALA A 94 0.85 -9.67 -8.12
CA ALA A 94 0.08 -8.73 -7.30
C ALA A 94 0.86 -8.31 -6.05
N HIS A 95 1.03 -7.00 -5.85
CA HIS A 95 1.74 -6.40 -4.72
C HIS A 95 0.89 -5.30 -4.08
N ALA A 96 0.82 -5.29 -2.75
CA ALA A 96 0.29 -4.17 -1.99
C ALA A 96 1.08 -3.97 -0.70
N THR A 97 1.37 -2.72 -0.37
CA THR A 97 1.96 -2.32 0.91
C THR A 97 1.30 -1.06 1.45
N THR A 98 1.26 -0.95 2.77
CA THR A 98 0.78 0.24 3.45
C THR A 98 1.59 0.44 4.72
N ILE A 99 2.13 1.63 4.88
CA ILE A 99 3.01 1.98 5.99
C ILE A 99 2.60 3.32 6.57
N GLY A 100 2.68 3.43 7.90
CA GLY A 100 2.67 4.72 8.60
C GLY A 100 3.76 4.74 9.65
N ARG A 101 4.65 5.71 9.57
CA ARG A 101 5.77 5.86 10.50
C ARG A 101 6.29 7.30 10.48
N GLY A 102 6.79 7.75 11.64
CA GLY A 102 7.41 9.07 11.75
C GLY A 102 6.39 10.17 11.47
N ASN A 103 6.56 10.88 10.37
CA ASN A 103 5.67 11.94 9.92
C ASN A 103 4.93 11.61 8.62
N ALA A 104 4.93 10.36 8.15
CA ALA A 104 4.31 10.01 6.87
C ALA A 104 3.54 8.67 6.92
N SER A 105 2.45 8.60 6.15
CA SER A 105 1.86 7.36 5.65
C SER A 105 2.03 7.27 4.14
N ARG A 106 2.22 6.04 3.66
CA ARG A 106 2.41 5.69 2.26
C ARG A 106 1.76 4.35 1.98
N SER A 107 1.05 4.29 0.87
CA SER A 107 0.43 3.07 0.38
C SER A 107 0.73 2.92 -1.10
N GLU A 108 0.98 1.68 -1.51
CA GLU A 108 1.29 1.31 -2.88
C GLU A 108 0.57 0.02 -3.21
N ALA A 109 0.01 -0.05 -4.41
CA ALA A 109 -0.39 -1.30 -5.03
C ALA A 109 0.17 -1.36 -6.45
N SER A 110 0.50 -2.57 -6.91
CA SER A 110 0.84 -2.81 -8.31
C SER A 110 0.43 -4.21 -8.77
N VAL A 111 0.19 -4.32 -10.07
CA VAL A 111 -0.16 -5.58 -10.72
C VAL A 111 0.44 -5.71 -12.10
N ALA A 112 0.94 -6.91 -12.41
CA ALA A 112 1.44 -7.29 -13.73
C ALA A 112 0.40 -8.05 -14.56
N ASP A 113 0.39 -7.79 -15.87
CA ASP A 113 -0.34 -8.53 -16.91
C ASP A 113 -1.80 -8.85 -16.53
N VAL A 114 -2.56 -7.80 -16.20
CA VAL A 114 -3.97 -7.92 -15.83
C VAL A 114 -4.88 -7.96 -17.06
N SER A 115 -5.89 -8.83 -17.01
CA SER A 115 -6.94 -8.89 -18.03
C SER A 115 -8.33 -8.96 -17.39
N LEU A 116 -9.23 -8.11 -17.86
CA LEU A 116 -10.61 -7.97 -17.40
C LEU A 116 -11.57 -7.98 -18.59
N THR A 117 -12.64 -8.73 -18.48
CA THR A 117 -13.80 -8.66 -19.37
C THR A 117 -14.93 -7.91 -18.66
N ALA A 118 -15.40 -6.79 -19.23
CA ALA A 118 -16.44 -5.93 -18.66
C ALA A 118 -17.51 -5.60 -19.71
N ALA A 119 -18.72 -6.13 -19.53
CA ALA A 119 -19.85 -6.02 -20.45
C ALA A 119 -19.47 -6.29 -21.92
N GLY A 120 -18.71 -7.36 -22.14
CA GLY A 120 -18.24 -7.78 -23.47
C GLY A 120 -17.04 -7.02 -24.01
N ASN A 121 -16.50 -6.05 -23.27
CA ASN A 121 -15.26 -5.35 -23.61
C ASN A 121 -14.08 -6.01 -22.91
N THR A 122 -12.96 -6.16 -23.61
CA THR A 122 -11.71 -6.63 -23.01
C THR A 122 -10.85 -5.44 -22.64
N ILE A 123 -10.42 -5.37 -21.39
CA ILE A 123 -9.55 -4.35 -20.83
C ILE A 123 -8.30 -5.06 -20.32
N ALA A 124 -7.12 -4.68 -20.80
CA ALA A 124 -5.87 -5.29 -20.36
C ALA A 124 -4.77 -4.25 -20.19
N ALA A 125 -3.85 -4.51 -19.26
CA ALA A 125 -2.67 -3.70 -19.04
C ALA A 125 -1.51 -4.59 -18.59
N ASP A 126 -0.31 -4.25 -19.03
CA ASP A 126 0.88 -5.05 -18.69
C ASP A 126 1.38 -4.75 -17.29
N PHE A 127 1.13 -3.53 -16.85
CA PHE A 127 1.50 -3.07 -15.53
C PHE A 127 0.58 -1.93 -15.14
N LEU A 128 0.07 -2.00 -13.92
CA LEU A 128 -0.63 -0.92 -13.25
C LEU A 128 0.00 -0.73 -11.87
N MET A 129 0.21 0.51 -11.47
CA MET A 129 0.65 0.87 -10.13
C MET A 129 -0.08 2.12 -9.67
N SER A 130 -0.39 2.18 -8.38
CA SER A 130 -0.97 3.34 -7.69
C SER A 130 -0.20 3.60 -6.42
N GLU A 131 0.13 4.86 -6.18
CA GLU A 131 0.79 5.32 -4.95
C GLU A 131 0.04 6.48 -4.34
N ALA A 132 -0.16 6.41 -3.03
CA ALA A 132 -0.71 7.48 -2.21
C ALA A 132 0.26 7.80 -1.07
N SER A 133 0.44 9.08 -0.76
CA SER A 133 1.24 9.51 0.38
C SER A 133 0.58 10.68 1.10
N ALA A 134 0.63 10.63 2.43
CA ALA A 134 0.27 11.72 3.31
C ALA A 134 1.41 11.98 4.30
N GLN A 135 1.84 13.23 4.43
CA GLN A 135 2.99 13.62 5.25
C GLN A 135 2.70 14.87 6.07
N CYS A 136 3.13 14.88 7.33
CA CYS A 136 3.14 16.09 8.15
C CYS A 136 4.38 16.93 7.86
N LYS A 137 4.15 18.21 7.57
CA LYS A 137 5.13 19.30 7.53
C LYS A 137 4.86 20.19 8.75
N GLY A 138 5.57 19.94 9.85
CA GLY A 138 5.17 20.43 11.17
C GLY A 138 3.76 19.93 11.55
N THR A 139 2.83 20.88 11.72
CA THR A 139 1.43 20.61 12.08
C THR A 139 0.49 20.52 10.86
N SER A 140 1.00 20.75 9.65
CA SER A 140 0.20 20.77 8.42
C SER A 140 0.38 19.49 7.61
N PRO A 141 -0.70 18.82 7.19
CA PRO A 141 -0.61 17.68 6.30
C PRO A 141 -0.34 18.15 4.86
N SER A 142 0.35 17.30 4.11
CA SER A 142 0.62 17.42 2.68
C SER A 142 0.34 16.05 2.08
N VAL A 143 -0.45 16.01 1.01
CA VAL A 143 -0.81 14.76 0.33
C VAL A 143 -0.39 14.79 -1.12
N SER A 144 -0.11 13.62 -1.68
CA SER A 144 0.23 13.44 -3.09
C SER A 144 -0.12 12.03 -3.53
N GLY A 145 -0.50 11.85 -4.78
CA GLY A 145 -0.64 10.54 -5.37
C GLY A 145 -0.31 10.51 -6.86
N ARG A 146 -0.04 9.31 -7.34
CA ARG A 146 0.34 9.05 -8.74
C ARG A 146 -0.03 7.63 -9.15
N SER A 147 -0.10 7.39 -10.45
CA SER A 147 -0.16 6.05 -11.01
C SER A 147 0.82 5.91 -12.18
N ASP A 148 1.27 4.68 -12.41
CA ASP A 148 2.06 4.28 -13.58
C ASP A 148 1.32 3.16 -14.31
N LEU A 149 1.20 3.27 -15.62
CA LEU A 149 0.45 2.35 -16.46
C LEU A 149 1.26 1.99 -17.71
N ALA A 150 1.46 0.70 -17.95
CA ALA A 150 2.10 0.21 -19.16
C ALA A 150 1.10 -0.53 -20.06
N ARG A 151 1.03 -0.10 -21.33
CA ARG A 151 0.24 -0.75 -22.41
C ARG A 151 -1.22 -1.02 -22.02
N LEU A 152 -1.95 -0.01 -21.56
CA LEU A 152 -3.40 -0.12 -21.40
C LEU A 152 -4.08 -0.25 -22.78
N VAL A 153 -4.86 -1.32 -22.96
CA VAL A 153 -5.64 -1.59 -24.16
C VAL A 153 -7.10 -1.86 -23.81
N ILE A 154 -8.01 -1.40 -24.66
CA ILE A 154 -9.44 -1.71 -24.60
C ILE A 154 -9.85 -2.22 -25.99
N ASN A 155 -10.38 -3.43 -26.08
CA ASN A 155 -10.77 -4.09 -27.34
C ASN A 155 -9.67 -4.01 -28.41
N ASP A 156 -8.45 -4.42 -28.05
CA ASP A 156 -7.23 -4.37 -28.89
C ASP A 156 -6.79 -2.96 -29.33
N GLN A 157 -7.45 -1.91 -28.86
CA GLN A 157 -7.05 -0.53 -29.10
C GLN A 157 -6.25 0.00 -27.93
N ARG A 158 -5.02 0.46 -28.20
CA ARG A 158 -4.20 1.14 -27.19
C ARG A 158 -4.87 2.45 -26.77
N ILE A 159 -4.98 2.65 -25.47
CA ILE A 159 -5.43 3.91 -24.88
C ILE A 159 -4.23 4.82 -24.66
N ASP A 160 -4.36 6.08 -25.07
CA ASP A 160 -3.39 7.11 -24.76
C ASP A 160 -3.59 7.60 -23.33
N VAL A 161 -2.62 7.35 -22.45
CA VAL A 161 -2.67 7.75 -21.04
C VAL A 161 -2.06 9.14 -20.93
N SER A 162 -2.91 10.14 -20.73
CA SER A 162 -2.53 11.56 -20.74
C SER A 162 -1.68 11.98 -19.54
N GLY A 163 -1.66 11.17 -18.48
CA GLY A 163 -1.08 11.52 -17.17
C GLY A 163 -1.95 12.46 -16.34
N ALA A 164 -3.05 13.00 -16.89
CA ALA A 164 -4.03 13.76 -16.10
C ALA A 164 -4.71 12.85 -15.07
N THR A 165 -5.15 13.45 -13.97
CA THR A 165 -5.97 12.73 -12.99
C THR A 165 -7.39 12.53 -13.55
N ASN A 166 -8.03 11.42 -13.16
CA ASN A 166 -9.41 11.11 -13.47
C ASN A 166 -9.73 11.10 -14.99
N GLN A 167 -8.82 10.56 -15.81
CA GLN A 167 -9.05 10.42 -17.24
C GLN A 167 -10.11 9.33 -17.49
N THR A 168 -11.25 9.69 -18.07
CA THR A 168 -12.34 8.74 -18.32
C THR A 168 -12.41 8.30 -19.78
N VAL A 169 -12.48 6.99 -20.01
CA VAL A 169 -12.80 6.36 -21.29
C VAL A 169 -14.17 5.70 -21.20
N GLN A 170 -15.09 6.08 -22.07
CA GLN A 170 -16.42 5.46 -22.14
C GLN A 170 -16.35 4.14 -22.89
N LEU A 171 -16.97 3.10 -22.34
CA LEU A 171 -17.08 1.81 -23.02
C LEU A 171 -18.16 1.89 -24.12
N PRO A 172 -17.97 1.18 -25.25
CA PRO A 172 -18.96 1.07 -26.32
C PRO A 172 -20.37 0.74 -25.82
N LEU A 173 -21.38 1.17 -26.58
CA LEU A 173 -22.80 0.91 -26.30
C LEU A 173 -23.27 1.41 -24.92
N ASN A 174 -22.58 2.39 -24.34
CA ASN A 174 -22.84 2.88 -22.98
C ASN A 174 -22.75 1.76 -21.92
N ALA A 175 -21.92 0.75 -22.19
CA ALA A 175 -21.76 -0.41 -21.33
C ALA A 175 -21.12 -0.10 -19.97
N GLY A 176 -20.48 1.07 -19.84
CA GLY A 176 -19.75 1.46 -18.64
C GLY A 176 -18.68 2.50 -18.92
N SER A 177 -17.77 2.67 -17.96
CA SER A 177 -16.61 3.54 -18.09
C SER A 177 -15.38 2.96 -17.43
N VAL A 178 -14.22 3.39 -17.91
CA VAL A 178 -12.91 3.13 -17.33
C VAL A 178 -12.31 4.48 -16.92
N VAL A 179 -12.07 4.68 -15.64
CA VAL A 179 -11.37 5.85 -15.10
C VAL A 179 -9.92 5.46 -14.84
N ILE A 180 -9.00 6.20 -15.43
CA ILE A 180 -7.55 6.01 -15.36
C ILE A 180 -6.98 7.08 -14.44
N ASN A 181 -6.03 6.68 -13.58
CA ASN A 181 -5.40 7.57 -12.61
C ASN A 181 -6.46 8.33 -11.79
N GLU A 182 -7.45 7.59 -11.27
CA GLU A 182 -8.50 8.17 -10.46
C GLU A 182 -7.90 8.63 -9.15
N GLN A 183 -8.02 9.91 -8.85
CA GLN A 183 -7.43 10.51 -7.66
C GLN A 183 -8.44 11.39 -6.95
N SER A 184 -8.51 11.24 -5.63
CA SER A 184 -9.20 12.17 -4.75
C SER A 184 -8.30 12.50 -3.56
N SER A 185 -8.36 13.75 -3.11
CA SER A 185 -7.53 14.23 -2.01
C SER A 185 -8.32 15.19 -1.17
N SER A 186 -8.09 15.17 0.15
CA SER A 186 -8.64 16.18 1.04
C SER A 186 -7.60 16.63 2.05
N VAL A 187 -7.62 17.92 2.39
CA VAL A 187 -6.86 18.48 3.51
C VAL A 187 -7.83 19.31 4.34
N ASN A 188 -8.06 18.89 5.58
CA ASN A 188 -8.96 19.55 6.51
C ASN A 188 -8.31 19.66 7.89
N GLY A 189 -8.00 20.88 8.31
CA GLY A 189 -7.29 21.13 9.56
C GLY A 189 -5.92 20.46 9.58
N GLN A 190 -5.70 19.54 10.51
CA GLN A 190 -4.45 18.78 10.64
C GLN A 190 -4.50 17.43 9.89
N SER A 191 -5.62 17.09 9.26
CA SER A 191 -5.80 15.81 8.58
C SER A 191 -5.70 15.95 7.07
N GLY A 192 -4.99 15.02 6.44
CA GLY A 192 -4.90 14.89 4.98
C GLY A 192 -5.19 13.47 4.55
N THR A 193 -5.92 13.32 3.45
CA THR A 193 -6.28 12.05 2.82
C THR A 193 -5.88 12.06 1.35
N MET A 194 -5.45 10.90 0.86
CA MET A 194 -5.20 10.65 -0.55
C MET A 194 -5.70 9.27 -0.94
N ASP A 195 -6.50 9.21 -1.99
CA ASP A 195 -6.95 7.98 -2.63
C ASP A 195 -6.52 7.97 -4.08
N VAL A 196 -5.95 6.86 -4.52
CA VAL A 196 -5.51 6.65 -5.90
C VAL A 196 -5.92 5.27 -6.38
N ASN A 197 -6.63 5.22 -7.50
CA ASN A 197 -6.81 4.00 -8.29
C ASN A 197 -6.03 4.14 -9.60
N ALA A 198 -5.23 3.14 -9.96
CA ALA A 198 -4.64 3.12 -11.30
C ALA A 198 -5.75 2.93 -12.36
N LEU A 199 -6.70 2.04 -12.07
CA LEU A 199 -7.86 1.78 -12.92
C LEU A 199 -9.13 1.54 -12.09
N HIS A 200 -10.23 2.20 -12.47
CA HIS A 200 -11.56 1.98 -11.92
C HIS A 200 -12.55 1.74 -13.07
N VAL A 201 -13.16 0.56 -13.10
CA VAL A 201 -14.06 0.10 -14.16
C VAL A 201 -15.46 -0.07 -13.61
N VAL A 202 -16.41 0.72 -14.11
CA VAL A 202 -17.82 0.62 -13.75
C VAL A 202 -18.59 0.03 -14.92
N VAL A 203 -19.35 -1.03 -14.67
CA VAL A 203 -20.26 -1.64 -15.66
C VAL A 203 -21.67 -1.13 -15.42
N ASN A 204 -22.19 -0.39 -16.38
CA ASN A 204 -23.53 0.21 -16.29
C ASN A 204 -24.62 -0.85 -16.27
N ASN A 205 -25.70 -0.55 -15.56
CA ASN A 205 -26.93 -1.30 -15.67
C ASN A 205 -27.75 -0.76 -16.85
N PRO A 206 -28.20 -1.61 -17.79
CA PRO A 206 -29.06 -1.16 -18.89
C PRO A 206 -30.41 -0.63 -18.40
N THR A 207 -30.81 -0.94 -17.16
CA THR A 207 -32.00 -0.37 -16.52
C THR A 207 -31.68 1.00 -15.91
N PRO A 208 -32.29 2.10 -16.40
CA PRO A 208 -32.02 3.43 -15.88
C PRO A 208 -32.29 3.55 -14.37
N GLY A 209 -31.42 4.25 -13.64
CA GLY A 209 -31.56 4.49 -12.20
C GLY A 209 -31.23 3.29 -11.31
N SER A 210 -30.83 2.16 -11.90
CA SER A 210 -30.34 1.00 -11.15
C SER A 210 -28.86 1.13 -10.82
N ALA A 211 -28.42 0.49 -9.74
CA ALA A 211 -27.01 0.39 -9.40
C ALA A 211 -26.21 -0.31 -10.51
N PRO A 212 -24.90 0.00 -10.66
CA PRO A 212 -24.01 -0.70 -11.60
C PRO A 212 -24.09 -2.22 -11.46
N LEU A 213 -23.88 -2.95 -12.56
CA LEU A 213 -23.84 -4.42 -12.55
C LEU A 213 -22.56 -4.95 -11.89
N ALA A 214 -21.45 -4.22 -12.05
CA ALA A 214 -20.19 -4.48 -11.41
C ALA A 214 -19.38 -3.18 -11.28
N ASP A 215 -18.54 -3.13 -10.26
CA ASP A 215 -17.56 -2.08 -10.01
C ASP A 215 -16.24 -2.80 -9.68
N VAL A 216 -15.18 -2.49 -10.44
CA VAL A 216 -13.89 -3.14 -10.35
C VAL A 216 -12.79 -2.09 -10.22
N ILE A 217 -12.08 -2.14 -9.10
CA ILE A 217 -10.90 -1.31 -8.85
C ILE A 217 -9.67 -2.19 -8.99
N ILE A 218 -8.69 -1.73 -9.78
CA ILE A 218 -7.41 -2.41 -9.99
C ILE A 218 -6.28 -1.46 -9.60
N SER A 219 -5.45 -1.92 -8.67
CA SER A 219 -4.39 -1.18 -8.00
C SER A 219 -4.93 0.06 -7.29
N HIS A 220 -5.26 -0.11 -6.01
CA HIS A 220 -5.71 0.95 -5.11
C HIS A 220 -4.67 1.24 -4.03
N ALA A 221 -4.46 2.52 -3.77
CA ALA A 221 -3.69 3.01 -2.64
C ALA A 221 -4.44 4.15 -1.93
N HIS A 222 -4.63 3.98 -0.63
CA HIS A 222 -5.19 4.99 0.27
C HIS A 222 -4.18 5.34 1.35
N SER A 223 -3.95 6.63 1.60
CA SER A 223 -3.05 7.12 2.66
C SER A 223 -3.62 8.34 3.37
N ASP A 224 -3.64 8.24 4.69
CA ASP A 224 -4.15 9.26 5.59
C ASP A 224 -3.13 9.60 6.66
N ILE A 225 -3.11 10.88 7.04
CA ILE A 225 -2.36 11.31 8.22
C ILE A 225 -3.12 12.41 8.95
N THR A 226 -3.08 12.38 10.28
CA THR A 226 -3.45 13.52 11.11
C THR A 226 -2.24 13.99 11.86
N CYS A 227 -1.86 15.24 11.60
CA CYS A 227 -0.67 15.85 12.15
C CYS A 227 -0.88 16.30 13.59
N PRO A 228 0.17 16.19 14.42
CA PRO A 228 0.09 16.59 15.80
C PRO A 228 -0.03 18.11 15.93
N ALA A 229 -0.56 18.56 17.07
CA ALA A 229 -0.67 19.99 17.37
C ALA A 229 0.70 20.65 17.64
N SER A 230 1.73 19.83 17.90
CA SER A 230 3.13 20.24 18.04
C SER A 230 4.00 19.25 17.26
N PRO A 231 5.08 19.69 16.59
CA PRO A 231 6.00 18.77 15.92
C PRO A 231 6.51 17.67 16.87
N PRO A 232 6.55 16.40 16.43
CA PRO A 232 7.09 15.30 17.24
C PRO A 232 8.59 15.49 17.48
N ALA A 233 9.07 15.03 18.64
CA ALA A 233 10.51 14.84 18.84
C ALA A 233 11.04 13.72 17.93
N CYS A 234 12.30 13.82 17.51
CA CYS A 234 12.92 12.86 16.59
C CYS A 234 12.81 11.42 17.12
N ASP A 235 12.17 10.53 16.35
CA ASP A 235 12.28 9.10 16.59
C ASP A 235 13.57 8.57 15.95
N ALA A 236 14.66 8.64 16.70
CA ALA A 236 15.97 8.11 16.31
C ALA A 236 16.01 6.56 16.32
N THR A 237 14.92 5.87 16.65
CA THR A 237 14.86 4.39 16.73
C THR A 237 14.21 3.73 15.51
N ALA A 238 13.86 4.50 14.47
CA ALA A 238 13.27 3.93 13.28
C ALA A 238 14.28 3.06 12.49
N ALA A 239 13.87 1.82 12.20
CA ALA A 239 14.56 0.97 11.23
C ALA A 239 14.17 1.40 9.82
N ASP A 240 15.11 1.34 8.89
CA ASP A 240 14.86 1.50 7.47
C ASP A 240 14.21 0.25 6.88
N PHE A 241 13.44 0.44 5.81
CA PHE A 241 12.85 -0.64 5.01
C PHE A 241 12.58 -0.14 3.59
N VAL A 242 12.40 -1.07 2.67
CA VAL A 242 12.15 -0.80 1.25
C VAL A 242 10.87 -1.50 0.81
N THR A 243 10.15 -0.85 -0.09
CA THR A 243 9.01 -1.43 -0.82
C THR A 243 9.15 -1.09 -2.29
N GLY A 244 8.56 -1.89 -3.16
CA GLY A 244 8.42 -1.53 -4.55
C GLY A 244 7.89 -2.67 -5.40
N GLY A 245 7.39 -2.28 -6.56
CA GLY A 245 6.95 -3.18 -7.62
C GLY A 245 7.22 -2.56 -8.97
N GLY A 246 7.35 -3.40 -9.99
CA GLY A 246 7.70 -2.90 -11.30
C GLY A 246 8.02 -3.98 -12.29
N TRP A 247 8.67 -3.55 -13.35
CA TRP A 247 9.20 -4.46 -14.36
C TRP A 247 10.51 -3.94 -14.94
N ILE A 248 11.32 -4.90 -15.33
CA ILE A 248 12.52 -4.70 -16.15
C ILE A 248 12.30 -5.37 -17.51
N VAL A 249 13.12 -5.02 -18.49
CA VAL A 249 13.18 -5.79 -19.73
C VAL A 249 13.62 -7.21 -19.37
N SER A 250 12.92 -8.22 -19.89
CA SER A 250 13.25 -9.61 -19.58
C SER A 250 14.70 -9.92 -19.99
N PRO A 251 15.51 -10.50 -19.08
CA PRO A 251 16.85 -10.96 -19.41
C PRO A 251 16.87 -12.10 -20.44
N SER A 252 15.76 -12.83 -20.58
CA SER A 252 15.63 -13.98 -21.47
C SER A 252 14.99 -13.66 -22.83
N ASP A 253 14.22 -12.56 -22.93
CA ASP A 253 13.70 -12.03 -24.21
C ASP A 253 13.55 -10.49 -24.14
N PRO A 254 14.29 -9.72 -24.96
CA PRO A 254 14.20 -8.25 -24.94
C PRO A 254 12.84 -7.68 -25.33
N ASN A 255 11.93 -8.49 -25.90
CA ASN A 255 10.56 -8.08 -26.22
C ASN A 255 9.56 -8.45 -25.12
N ALA A 256 10.00 -9.17 -24.09
CA ALA A 256 9.22 -9.55 -22.94
C ALA A 256 9.59 -8.70 -21.71
N LYS A 257 8.76 -8.84 -20.67
CA LYS A 257 8.96 -8.17 -19.37
C LYS A 257 9.32 -9.19 -18.33
N ALA A 258 10.09 -8.78 -17.35
CA ALA A 258 10.17 -9.48 -16.07
C ALA A 258 9.59 -8.59 -14.99
N ASN A 259 8.48 -9.03 -14.40
CA ASN A 259 7.77 -8.32 -13.36
C ASN A 259 8.27 -8.77 -12.00
N PHE A 260 8.34 -7.83 -11.06
CA PHE A 260 8.77 -8.12 -9.70
C PHE A 260 7.95 -7.33 -8.69
N ALA A 261 7.95 -7.85 -7.47
CA ALA A 261 7.49 -7.17 -6.27
C ALA A 261 8.45 -7.49 -5.13
N VAL A 262 8.81 -6.47 -4.35
CA VAL A 262 9.76 -6.63 -3.26
C VAL A 262 9.38 -5.74 -2.09
N ALA A 263 9.48 -6.33 -0.91
CA ALA A 263 9.50 -5.60 0.34
C ALA A 263 10.61 -6.19 1.22
N GLY A 264 11.30 -5.35 1.98
CA GLY A 264 12.38 -5.80 2.86
C GLY A 264 12.58 -4.83 4.02
N GLY A 265 12.69 -5.34 5.23
CA GLY A 265 12.92 -4.52 6.42
C GLY A 265 13.03 -5.31 7.70
N ILE A 266 13.14 -4.59 8.81
CA ILE A 266 13.11 -5.16 10.17
C ILE A 266 11.91 -4.59 10.93
N LYS A 267 10.96 -5.45 11.28
CA LYS A 267 9.75 -5.13 12.04
C LYS A 267 9.79 -5.84 13.39
N ASN A 268 9.78 -5.09 14.49
CA ASN A 268 9.84 -5.63 15.86
C ASN A 268 11.02 -6.58 16.11
N GLY A 269 12.18 -6.31 15.50
CA GLY A 269 13.38 -7.14 15.60
C GLY A 269 13.36 -8.41 14.73
N LEU A 270 12.32 -8.61 13.92
CA LEU A 270 12.19 -9.71 12.97
C LEU A 270 12.27 -9.19 11.54
N PHE A 271 12.83 -10.00 10.63
CA PHE A 271 12.81 -9.69 9.21
C PHE A 271 11.38 -9.71 8.66
N TRP A 272 11.10 -8.80 7.74
CA TRP A 272 9.79 -8.57 7.17
C TRP A 272 9.90 -8.31 5.68
N GLY A 273 8.88 -8.73 4.93
CA GLY A 273 8.72 -8.45 3.51
C GLY A 273 8.53 -9.70 2.66
N HIS A 274 8.67 -9.54 1.36
CA HIS A 274 8.47 -10.60 0.37
C HIS A 274 9.31 -10.36 -0.88
N LEU A 275 9.39 -11.40 -1.70
CA LEU A 275 9.85 -11.32 -3.08
C LEU A 275 8.82 -12.03 -3.98
N MET A 276 8.53 -11.43 -5.11
CA MET A 276 7.92 -12.10 -6.24
C MET A 276 8.65 -11.71 -7.51
N TYR A 277 8.79 -12.67 -8.41
CA TYR A 277 9.38 -12.45 -9.72
C TYR A 277 8.74 -13.39 -10.74
N LEU A 278 8.44 -12.84 -11.92
CA LEU A 278 8.00 -13.60 -13.08
C LEU A 278 8.65 -13.03 -14.33
N ASP A 279 9.46 -13.84 -15.01
CA ASP A 279 10.02 -13.51 -16.31
C ASP A 279 9.11 -14.07 -17.42
N HIS A 280 8.54 -13.20 -18.27
CA HIS A 280 7.67 -13.61 -19.36
C HIS A 280 8.41 -14.17 -20.57
N GLY A 281 9.74 -13.97 -20.67
CA GLY A 281 10.56 -14.50 -21.76
C GLY A 281 10.82 -16.00 -21.66
N ASN A 282 11.07 -16.50 -20.44
CA ASN A 282 11.35 -17.93 -20.18
C ASN A 282 10.40 -18.58 -19.17
N ARG A 283 9.43 -17.83 -18.63
CA ARG A 283 8.48 -18.27 -17.60
C ARG A 283 9.12 -18.65 -16.27
N LEU A 284 10.33 -18.15 -15.96
CA LEU A 284 10.96 -18.31 -14.65
C LEU A 284 10.10 -17.64 -13.58
N ARG A 285 9.79 -18.37 -12.51
CA ARG A 285 9.00 -17.87 -11.39
C ARG A 285 9.76 -18.01 -10.09
N ALA A 286 9.80 -16.95 -9.30
CA ALA A 286 10.31 -17.02 -7.94
C ALA A 286 9.32 -16.38 -6.97
N LYS A 287 9.00 -17.09 -5.89
CA LYS A 287 8.19 -16.60 -4.78
C LYS A 287 8.98 -16.74 -3.48
N GLY A 288 9.28 -15.62 -2.84
CA GLY A 288 9.89 -15.60 -1.52
C GLY A 288 9.05 -16.41 -0.51
N THR A 289 9.71 -17.30 0.22
CA THR A 289 9.14 -18.13 1.27
C THR A 289 9.55 -17.67 2.66
N ALA A 290 10.68 -16.98 2.78
CA ALA A 290 11.11 -16.29 4.00
C ALA A 290 12.06 -15.13 3.67
N VAL A 291 12.06 -14.11 4.52
CA VAL A 291 13.12 -13.08 4.57
C VAL A 291 14.05 -13.43 5.73
N THR A 292 15.35 -13.49 5.48
CA THR A 292 16.38 -13.89 6.45
C THR A 292 17.47 -12.84 6.63
N GLY A 293 17.47 -11.78 5.81
CA GLY A 293 18.40 -10.68 5.92
C GLY A 293 17.86 -9.41 5.28
N TYR A 294 18.22 -8.27 5.86
CA TYR A 294 17.96 -6.94 5.30
C TYR A 294 19.10 -6.00 5.68
N GLY A 295 19.57 -5.19 4.74
CA GLY A 295 20.66 -4.24 4.99
C GLY A 295 20.96 -3.30 3.84
N ALA A 296 21.96 -2.43 4.03
CA ALA A 296 22.44 -1.53 3.00
C ALA A 296 23.19 -2.30 1.89
N TYR A 297 22.92 -1.95 0.64
CA TYR A 297 23.61 -2.50 -0.53
C TYR A 297 24.47 -1.42 -1.20
N SER A 298 25.72 -1.31 -0.74
CA SER A 298 26.62 -0.25 -1.20
C SER A 298 26.94 -0.24 -2.71
N PRO A 299 26.88 -1.36 -3.48
CA PRO A 299 27.02 -1.29 -4.94
C PRO A 299 25.96 -0.42 -5.61
N PHE A 300 24.77 -0.28 -5.00
CA PHE A 300 23.73 0.65 -5.45
C PHE A 300 23.80 2.02 -4.75
N GLY A 301 24.88 2.32 -4.05
CA GLY A 301 25.07 3.62 -3.40
C GLY A 301 24.26 3.78 -2.10
N PRO A 302 24.07 5.02 -1.61
CA PRO A 302 23.52 5.28 -0.27
C PRO A 302 22.04 4.87 -0.12
N ASN A 303 21.30 4.78 -1.22
CA ASN A 303 19.90 4.36 -1.26
C ASN A 303 19.74 2.87 -1.57
N GLY A 304 20.85 2.14 -1.78
CA GLY A 304 20.82 0.72 -2.05
C GLY A 304 20.39 -0.08 -0.82
N ARG A 305 19.48 -1.03 -1.01
CA ARG A 305 19.06 -2.01 0.00
C ARG A 305 19.08 -3.41 -0.57
N GLN A 306 19.41 -4.36 0.28
CA GLN A 306 19.48 -5.77 -0.02
C GLN A 306 18.50 -6.51 0.89
N THR A 307 17.70 -7.38 0.29
CA THR A 307 16.82 -8.31 0.98
C THR A 307 17.23 -9.72 0.61
N ILE A 308 17.60 -10.54 1.61
CA ILE A 308 18.03 -11.92 1.41
C ILE A 308 16.98 -12.85 2.00
N GLY A 309 16.76 -13.99 1.37
CA GLY A 309 15.84 -14.98 1.88
C GLY A 309 15.90 -16.32 1.16
N THR A 310 14.84 -17.10 1.35
CA THR A 310 14.58 -18.32 0.59
C THR A 310 13.39 -18.11 -0.32
N ALA A 311 13.38 -18.73 -1.50
CA ALA A 311 12.30 -18.68 -2.46
C ALA A 311 11.94 -20.08 -2.97
N ASP A 312 10.69 -20.24 -3.35
CA ASP A 312 10.24 -21.31 -4.24
C ASP A 312 10.42 -20.84 -5.69
N VAL A 313 11.31 -21.49 -6.41
CA VAL A 313 11.67 -21.23 -7.81
C VAL A 313 11.22 -22.43 -8.62
N ASP A 314 10.06 -22.29 -9.27
CA ASP A 314 9.42 -23.36 -10.06
C ASP A 314 9.34 -24.73 -9.33
N GLY A 315 9.01 -24.70 -8.03
CA GLY A 315 8.90 -25.89 -7.18
C GLY A 315 10.19 -26.29 -6.46
N THR A 316 11.30 -25.56 -6.69
CA THR A 316 12.60 -25.80 -6.08
C THR A 316 12.92 -24.75 -5.04
N THR A 317 13.37 -25.15 -3.86
CA THR A 317 13.82 -24.17 -2.85
C THR A 317 15.20 -23.63 -3.18
N GLU A 318 15.30 -22.32 -3.34
CA GLU A 318 16.56 -21.61 -3.61
C GLU A 318 16.77 -20.46 -2.61
N SER A 319 18.02 -20.03 -2.47
CA SER A 319 18.32 -18.75 -1.81
C SER A 319 18.13 -17.61 -2.81
N TYR A 320 17.64 -16.46 -2.33
CA TYR A 320 17.54 -15.25 -3.16
C TYR A 320 18.23 -14.06 -2.49
N GLU A 321 18.66 -13.13 -3.34
CA GLU A 321 19.08 -11.78 -3.00
C GLU A 321 18.32 -10.83 -3.92
N ALA A 322 17.53 -9.93 -3.35
CA ALA A 322 16.78 -8.90 -4.04
C ALA A 322 17.36 -7.53 -3.64
N ASP A 323 18.15 -6.96 -4.54
CA ASP A 323 18.82 -5.68 -4.35
C ASP A 323 18.05 -4.58 -5.08
N VAL A 324 17.83 -3.46 -4.40
CA VAL A 324 17.04 -2.35 -4.91
C VAL A 324 17.65 -1.00 -4.57
N ALA A 325 17.32 0.02 -5.36
CA ALA A 325 17.65 1.41 -5.07
C ALA A 325 16.47 2.32 -5.39
N ASP A 326 16.16 3.20 -4.45
CA ASP A 326 15.27 4.35 -4.63
C ASP A 326 16.14 5.58 -4.93
N ASP A 327 16.23 5.96 -6.19
CA ASP A 327 17.08 7.05 -6.66
C ASP A 327 16.28 8.20 -7.28
N GLY A 328 14.94 8.08 -7.39
CA GLY A 328 14.07 9.23 -7.62
C GLY A 328 12.67 8.92 -8.15
N GLU A 329 11.80 9.92 -8.05
CA GLU A 329 10.41 9.85 -8.48
C GLU A 329 10.14 10.54 -9.84
N SER A 330 9.58 9.88 -10.87
CA SER A 330 9.18 8.47 -10.97
C SER A 330 10.38 7.52 -11.10
N GLY A 331 10.26 6.31 -10.54
CA GLY A 331 11.32 5.30 -10.55
C GLY A 331 11.77 4.79 -11.92
N ARG A 332 10.95 4.90 -12.96
CA ARG A 332 11.30 4.48 -14.32
C ARG A 332 12.61 5.12 -14.82
N GLY A 333 13.59 4.27 -15.14
CA GLY A 333 14.90 4.66 -15.66
C GLY A 333 15.85 5.25 -14.60
N VAL A 334 15.45 5.25 -13.33
CA VAL A 334 16.19 5.87 -12.23
C VAL A 334 16.40 4.85 -11.11
N ASP A 335 15.31 4.25 -10.63
CA ASP A 335 15.33 3.21 -9.61
C ASP A 335 15.90 1.91 -10.17
N ARG A 336 16.38 1.08 -9.24
CA ARG A 336 17.04 -0.17 -9.59
C ARG A 336 16.46 -1.40 -8.89
N PHE A 337 16.47 -2.52 -9.60
CA PHE A 337 16.16 -3.86 -9.10
C PHE A 337 17.15 -4.88 -9.68
N GLN A 338 17.67 -5.75 -8.83
CA GLN A 338 18.47 -6.91 -9.20
C GLN A 338 18.05 -8.11 -8.36
N LEU A 339 17.90 -9.26 -9.03
CA LEU A 339 17.66 -10.54 -8.41
C LEU A 339 18.86 -11.46 -8.63
N LEU A 340 19.34 -12.08 -7.57
CA LEU A 340 20.22 -13.24 -7.63
C LEU A 340 19.49 -14.45 -7.06
N LEU A 341 19.66 -15.59 -7.71
CA LEU A 341 19.19 -16.89 -7.24
C LEU A 341 20.41 -17.78 -7.03
N ASN A 342 20.57 -18.32 -5.82
CA ASN A 342 21.76 -19.08 -5.41
C ASN A 342 23.09 -18.37 -5.72
N GLY A 343 23.11 -17.03 -5.56
CA GLY A 343 24.27 -16.18 -5.82
C GLY A 343 24.55 -15.93 -7.31
N VAL A 344 23.67 -16.36 -8.21
CA VAL A 344 23.78 -16.12 -9.65
C VAL A 344 22.80 -15.01 -10.06
N PRO A 345 23.27 -13.90 -10.66
CA PRO A 345 22.39 -12.85 -11.16
C PRO A 345 21.40 -13.38 -12.22
N VAL A 346 20.12 -13.08 -12.01
CA VAL A 346 19.02 -13.36 -12.96
C VAL A 346 18.95 -12.27 -14.03
N ASN A 347 19.15 -11.01 -13.64
CA ASN A 347 19.17 -9.86 -14.54
C ASN A 347 20.52 -9.14 -14.53
N SER A 348 20.80 -8.43 -15.64
CA SER A 348 22.05 -7.70 -15.88
C SER A 348 21.87 -6.20 -16.07
N ASP A 349 20.76 -5.78 -16.69
CA ASP A 349 20.25 -4.41 -16.54
C ASP A 349 19.43 -4.34 -15.27
N ASN A 350 19.72 -3.32 -14.48
CA ASN A 350 19.13 -3.15 -13.16
C ASN A 350 18.17 -1.96 -13.12
N PHE A 351 18.04 -1.15 -14.17
CA PHE A 351 17.11 -0.01 -14.15
C PHE A 351 15.67 -0.45 -14.41
N LEU A 352 14.73 0.17 -13.67
CA LEU A 352 13.32 -0.10 -13.89
C LEU A 352 12.86 0.42 -15.25
N ALA A 353 12.19 -0.44 -16.02
CA ALA A 353 11.53 -0.02 -17.25
C ALA A 353 10.11 0.53 -16.99
N GLY A 354 9.54 0.23 -15.82
CA GLY A 354 8.38 0.89 -15.21
C GLY A 354 8.16 0.42 -13.77
N GLY A 355 7.29 1.12 -13.02
CA GLY A 355 7.15 0.93 -11.58
C GLY A 355 8.08 1.83 -10.75
N ASN A 356 8.22 1.49 -9.47
CA ASN A 356 8.84 2.37 -8.48
C ASN A 356 9.40 1.59 -7.28
N ILE A 357 10.50 2.08 -6.70
CA ILE A 357 11.03 1.66 -5.41
C ILE A 357 10.89 2.83 -4.44
N GLN A 358 10.59 2.52 -3.17
CA GLN A 358 10.56 3.50 -2.09
C GLN A 358 11.42 3.03 -0.93
N LEU A 359 12.45 3.81 -0.62
CA LEU A 359 13.27 3.64 0.56
C LEU A 359 12.75 4.53 1.68
N HIS A 360 12.21 3.89 2.70
CA HIS A 360 11.63 4.57 3.84
C HIS A 360 12.70 4.70 4.93
N LYS A 361 13.32 5.88 4.99
CA LYS A 361 14.30 6.22 6.03
C LYS A 361 13.62 6.80 7.27
N PRO A 362 14.24 6.68 8.44
CA PRO A 362 13.93 7.53 9.58
C PRO A 362 13.96 9.00 9.15
N GLN A 363 12.82 9.69 9.20
CA GLN A 363 12.77 11.13 8.95
C GLN A 363 12.72 11.89 10.27
N CYS A 364 13.70 12.78 10.46
CA CYS A 364 13.66 13.86 11.45
C CYS A 364 13.16 15.14 10.74
N GLN A 365 12.42 16.00 11.43
CA GLN A 365 12.18 17.38 11.00
C GLN A 365 13.21 18.32 11.58
#